data_AF-A0A7K4CDI9-F1
#
_entry.id   AF-A0A7K4CDI9-F1
#
_cell.length_a   1.000
_cell.length_b   1.000
_cell.length_c   1.000
_cell.angle_alpha   90.00
_cell.angle_beta   90.00
_cell.angle_gamma   90.00
#
_symmetry.space_group_name_H-M   'P 1'
#
loop_
_entity.id
_entity.type
_entity.pdbx_description
1 polymer ?
#
loop_
_entity_poly.entity_id
_entity_poly.type
_entity_poly.pdbx_seq_one_letter_code
_entity_poly.pdbx_strand_id
1 'polypeptide(L)'
;MKRSHPEDALALAFIALLVVLGLILIVGGVLYFQHSNATTVAPVPSGQCTCADVADLENRLGEANAAIAEYQAAIGEIQAMDVKSGKKTMYSDELYTYEQENVQLAINGAYIKGARSGTGDTDTACETTINAPTPCLKGSFQTHENVHSATCQKVKQDLGDKYSPLTTDYRESLTMEQFWNDEIAAYSAEIRYINENLPRAKADTSKCQWTCIDDGKSYDDHAVCEKSCRGGLGKTITTGYRCKNTAKP
;
A
#
# COMPACT_ATOMS: atom_id res chain seq x y z
N MET A 1 -40.99 37.62 2.95
CA MET A 1 -40.52 36.32 2.44
C MET A 1 -39.03 36.41 2.15
N LYS A 2 -38.18 35.78 2.97
CA LYS A 2 -36.73 35.69 2.71
C LYS A 2 -36.52 34.66 1.59
N ARG A 3 -35.97 35.09 0.45
CA ARG A 3 -35.56 34.17 -0.62
C ARG A 3 -34.26 33.50 -0.16
N SER A 4 -34.26 32.19 -0.05
CA SER A 4 -33.05 31.40 0.20
C SER A 4 -32.11 31.54 -0.98
N HIS A 5 -30.84 31.81 -0.71
CA HIS A 5 -29.83 31.97 -1.75
C HIS A 5 -29.43 30.57 -2.29
N PRO A 6 -29.31 30.40 -3.61
CA PRO A 6 -29.00 29.10 -4.22
C PRO A 6 -27.62 28.55 -3.81
N GLU A 7 -26.73 29.40 -3.30
CA GLU A 7 -25.41 29.00 -2.80
C GLU A 7 -25.48 28.17 -1.51
N ASP A 8 -26.50 28.39 -0.68
CA ASP A 8 -26.70 27.63 0.57
C ASP A 8 -27.12 26.18 0.28
N ALA A 9 -27.83 25.94 -0.83
CA ALA A 9 -28.25 24.60 -1.25
C ALA A 9 -27.08 23.76 -1.76
N LEU A 10 -26.11 24.38 -2.44
CA LEU A 10 -24.94 23.68 -2.98
C LEU A 10 -23.97 23.26 -1.87
N ALA A 11 -23.77 24.13 -0.87
CA ALA A 11 -22.93 23.84 0.29
C ALA A 11 -23.50 22.68 1.13
N LEU A 12 -24.82 22.65 1.34
CA LEU A 12 -25.48 21.57 2.08
C LEU A 12 -25.41 20.23 1.32
N ALA A 13 -25.54 20.23 0.00
CA ALA A 13 -25.39 19.02 -0.81
C ALA A 13 -23.95 18.46 -0.75
N PHE A 14 -22.94 19.33 -0.76
CA PHE A 14 -21.55 18.92 -0.69
C PHE A 14 -21.19 18.34 0.69
N ILE A 15 -21.67 18.95 1.78
CA ILE A 15 -21.50 18.43 3.14
C ILE A 15 -22.19 17.07 3.30
N ALA A 16 -23.42 16.92 2.78
CA ALA A 16 -24.13 15.65 2.82
C ALA A 16 -23.38 14.54 2.07
N LEU A 17 -22.80 14.85 0.90
CA LEU A 17 -21.99 13.91 0.13
C LEU A 17 -20.73 13.46 0.91
N LEU A 18 -20.03 14.40 1.54
CA LEU A 18 -18.84 14.09 2.35
C LEU A 18 -19.17 13.24 3.59
N VAL A 19 -20.31 13.49 4.24
CA VAL A 19 -20.76 12.67 5.37
C VAL A 19 -21.15 11.27 4.91
N VAL A 20 -21.83 11.13 3.78
CA VAL A 20 -22.18 9.80 3.21
C VAL A 20 -20.92 9.03 2.81
N LEU A 21 -19.97 9.66 2.13
CA LEU A 21 -18.70 9.03 1.78
C LEU A 21 -17.87 8.65 3.02
N GLY A 22 -17.82 9.53 4.02
CA GLY A 22 -17.17 9.24 5.30
C GLY A 22 -17.81 8.06 6.03
N LEU A 23 -19.14 7.97 6.05
CA LEU A 23 -19.87 6.84 6.64
C LEU A 23 -19.66 5.55 5.84
N ILE A 24 -19.60 5.59 4.51
CA ILE A 24 -19.31 4.42 3.68
C ILE A 24 -17.90 3.89 3.95
N LEU A 25 -16.90 4.77 4.08
CA LEU A 25 -15.53 4.38 4.40
C LEU A 25 -15.40 3.81 5.82
N ILE A 26 -16.10 4.38 6.80
CA ILE A 26 -16.09 3.89 8.19
C ILE A 26 -16.84 2.57 8.31
N VAL A 27 -18.04 2.44 7.72
CA VAL A 27 -18.83 1.20 7.78
C VAL A 27 -18.20 0.09 6.96
N GLY A 28 -17.65 0.40 5.78
CA GLY A 28 -16.87 -0.55 4.97
C GLY A 28 -15.62 -1.04 5.71
N GLY A 29 -14.92 -0.14 6.41
CA GLY A 29 -13.78 -0.51 7.25
C GLY A 29 -14.18 -1.37 8.45
N VAL A 30 -15.25 -1.04 9.18
CA VAL A 30 -15.67 -1.76 10.39
C VAL A 30 -16.28 -3.13 10.07
N LEU A 31 -17.04 -3.27 8.98
CA LEU A 31 -17.57 -4.58 8.56
C LEU A 31 -16.48 -5.53 8.05
N TYR A 32 -15.37 -5.00 7.53
CA TYR A 32 -14.18 -5.80 7.21
C TYR A 32 -13.51 -6.39 8.47
N PHE A 33 -13.55 -5.68 9.61
CA PHE A 33 -12.89 -6.11 10.85
C PHE A 33 -13.73 -7.05 11.74
N GLN A 34 -15.05 -7.17 11.57
CA GLN A 34 -15.92 -7.88 12.52
C GLN A 34 -16.36 -9.30 12.12
N HIS A 35 -15.90 -9.87 10.99
CA HIS A 35 -16.33 -11.20 10.53
C HIS A 35 -15.31 -12.34 10.67
N SER A 36 -14.17 -12.10 11.32
CA SER A 36 -13.11 -13.10 11.44
C SER A 36 -13.24 -13.88 12.77
N ASN A 37 -13.90 -15.04 12.72
CA ASN A 37 -13.48 -16.21 13.51
C ASN A 37 -12.14 -16.74 12.95
N ALA A 38 -11.16 -15.86 12.72
CA ALA A 38 -9.94 -16.17 12.00
C ALA A 38 -8.93 -16.82 12.93
N THR A 39 -8.55 -18.03 12.56
CA THR A 39 -7.23 -18.59 12.87
C THR A 39 -6.16 -17.56 12.51
N THR A 40 -5.13 -17.49 13.36
CA THR A 40 -4.13 -16.44 13.52
C THR A 40 -3.62 -15.80 12.22
N VAL A 41 -4.07 -14.58 11.94
CA VAL A 41 -3.33 -13.64 11.09
C VAL A 41 -1.91 -13.52 11.68
N ALA A 42 -0.88 -13.72 10.85
CA ALA A 42 0.48 -13.70 11.36
C ALA A 42 0.79 -12.32 11.95
N PRO A 43 1.32 -12.26 13.18
CA PRO A 43 1.51 -11.00 13.87
C PRO A 43 2.49 -10.13 13.09
N VAL A 44 2.08 -8.90 12.78
CA VAL A 44 2.97 -7.90 12.20
C VAL A 44 4.01 -7.52 13.26
N PRO A 45 5.31 -7.70 13.01
CA PRO A 45 6.34 -7.28 13.96
C PRO A 45 6.22 -5.78 14.26
N SER A 46 5.91 -5.42 15.50
CA SER A 46 5.81 -4.01 15.90
C SER A 46 7.17 -3.49 16.39
N GLY A 47 7.52 -2.24 16.02
CA GLY A 47 8.62 -1.50 16.64
C GLY A 47 10.03 -1.80 16.13
N GLN A 48 10.21 -2.25 14.88
CA GLN A 48 11.51 -2.70 14.37
C GLN A 48 12.09 -1.84 13.23
N CYS A 49 11.44 -0.74 12.87
CA CYS A 49 11.95 0.19 11.87
C CYS A 49 12.96 1.14 12.51
N THR A 50 14.16 1.13 11.96
CA THR A 50 15.26 2.01 12.35
C THR A 50 15.55 3.01 11.24
N CYS A 51 16.42 3.96 11.52
CA CYS A 51 16.87 4.92 10.52
C CYS A 51 17.54 4.27 9.28
N ALA A 52 18.09 3.05 9.41
CA ALA A 52 18.61 2.27 8.27
C ALA A 52 17.51 1.80 7.30
N ASP A 53 16.25 1.77 7.73
CA ASP A 53 15.11 1.32 6.93
C ASP A 53 14.39 2.47 6.21
N VAL A 54 14.84 3.73 6.35
CA VAL A 54 14.14 4.88 5.75
C VAL A 54 14.10 4.79 4.22
N ALA A 55 15.23 4.47 3.58
CA ALA A 55 15.26 4.31 2.13
C ALA A 55 14.35 3.18 1.65
N ASP A 56 14.28 2.07 2.41
CA ASP A 56 13.42 0.93 2.08
C ASP A 56 11.94 1.29 2.21
N LEU A 57 11.57 2.00 3.29
CA LEU A 57 10.20 2.44 3.53
C LEU A 57 9.73 3.48 2.50
N GLU A 58 10.60 4.43 2.13
CA GLU A 58 10.29 5.41 1.08
C GLU A 58 10.17 4.74 -0.29
N ASN A 59 11.03 3.76 -0.58
CA ASN A 59 10.96 2.96 -1.80
C ASN A 59 9.64 2.20 -1.87
N ARG A 60 9.32 1.41 -0.83
CA ARG A 60 8.06 0.65 -0.76
C ARG A 60 6.83 1.56 -0.83
N LEU A 61 6.88 2.76 -0.26
CA LEU A 61 5.80 3.73 -0.39
C LEU A 61 5.60 4.16 -1.86
N GLY A 62 6.69 4.40 -2.59
CA GLY A 62 6.65 4.71 -4.02
C GLY A 62 6.08 3.55 -4.84
N GLU A 63 6.62 2.34 -4.63
CA GLU A 63 6.20 1.11 -5.31
C GLU A 63 4.71 0.80 -5.05
N ALA A 64 4.25 0.90 -3.80
CA ALA A 64 2.86 0.63 -3.45
C ALA A 64 1.89 1.63 -4.08
N ASN A 65 2.23 2.92 -4.13
CA ASN A 65 1.40 3.91 -4.81
C ASN A 65 1.37 3.69 -6.33
N ALA A 66 2.50 3.31 -6.94
CA ALA A 66 2.58 2.99 -8.36
C ALA A 66 1.72 1.76 -8.69
N ALA A 67 1.82 0.68 -7.91
CA ALA A 67 1.01 -0.52 -8.10
C ALA A 67 -0.49 -0.25 -7.97
N ILE A 68 -0.92 0.52 -6.95
CA ILE A 68 -2.32 0.91 -6.79
C ILE A 68 -2.83 1.69 -8.01
N ALA A 69 -2.03 2.60 -8.56
CA ALA A 69 -2.43 3.39 -9.72
C ALA A 69 -2.65 2.52 -10.97
N GLU A 70 -1.77 1.55 -11.23
CA GLU A 70 -1.93 0.62 -12.36
C GLU A 70 -3.15 -0.28 -12.19
N TYR A 71 -3.33 -0.91 -11.02
CA TYR A 71 -4.53 -1.73 -10.79
C TYR A 71 -5.83 -0.94 -10.88
N GLN A 72 -5.84 0.33 -10.44
CA GLN A 72 -7.02 1.20 -10.61
C GLN A 72 -7.34 1.46 -12.09
N ALA A 73 -6.31 1.65 -12.92
CA ALA A 73 -6.48 1.80 -14.36
C ALA A 73 -7.04 0.51 -14.99
N ALA A 74 -6.43 -0.64 -14.66
CA ALA A 74 -6.86 -1.96 -15.14
C ALA A 74 -8.31 -2.29 -14.76
N ILE A 75 -8.71 -1.98 -13.52
CA ILE A 75 -10.12 -2.10 -13.08
C ILE A 75 -11.05 -1.27 -13.97
N GLY A 76 -10.67 -0.04 -14.32
CA GLY A 76 -11.46 0.80 -15.23
C GLY A 76 -11.65 0.17 -16.61
N GLU A 77 -10.59 -0.42 -17.16
CA GLU A 77 -10.62 -1.11 -18.45
C GLU A 77 -11.50 -2.36 -18.42
N ILE A 78 -11.36 -3.20 -17.39
CA ILE A 78 -12.13 -4.44 -17.29
C ILE A 78 -13.60 -4.17 -16.99
N GLN A 79 -13.93 -3.15 -16.19
CA GLN A 79 -15.31 -2.73 -15.97
C GLN A 79 -15.97 -2.27 -17.27
N ALA A 80 -15.25 -1.54 -18.13
CA ALA A 80 -15.76 -1.15 -19.44
C ALA A 80 -15.99 -2.36 -20.35
N MET A 81 -15.10 -3.36 -20.31
CA MET A 81 -15.26 -4.61 -21.03
C MET A 81 -16.46 -5.42 -20.55
N ASP A 82 -16.64 -5.54 -19.23
CA ASP A 82 -17.75 -6.23 -18.59
C ASP A 82 -19.11 -5.60 -18.94
N VAL A 83 -19.18 -4.27 -18.97
CA VAL A 83 -20.39 -3.54 -19.38
C VAL A 83 -20.72 -3.83 -20.84
N LYS A 84 -19.71 -3.85 -21.72
CA LYS A 84 -19.90 -4.14 -23.15
C LYS A 84 -20.32 -5.58 -23.41
N SER A 85 -19.77 -6.53 -22.67
CA SER A 85 -20.03 -7.97 -22.83
C SER A 85 -21.29 -8.46 -22.10
N GLY A 86 -21.72 -7.73 -21.07
CA GLY A 86 -22.81 -8.12 -20.15
C GLY A 86 -22.42 -9.26 -19.19
N LYS A 87 -21.13 -9.59 -19.07
CA LYS A 87 -20.61 -10.65 -18.20
C LYS A 87 -19.40 -10.14 -17.43
N LYS A 88 -19.26 -10.60 -16.18
CA LYS A 88 -18.07 -10.33 -15.37
C LYS A 88 -16.88 -11.14 -15.87
N THR A 89 -15.74 -10.48 -15.99
CA THR A 89 -14.49 -11.14 -16.33
C THR A 89 -13.95 -11.88 -15.10
N MET A 90 -13.96 -13.21 -15.18
CA MET A 90 -13.40 -14.08 -14.15
C MET A 90 -11.88 -14.00 -14.16
N TYR A 91 -11.25 -14.29 -13.02
CA TYR A 91 -9.80 -14.41 -12.94
C TYR A 91 -9.24 -15.36 -14.01
N SER A 92 -8.11 -14.98 -14.60
CA SER A 92 -7.30 -15.87 -15.43
C SER A 92 -5.82 -15.51 -15.30
N ASP A 93 -4.95 -16.52 -15.36
CA ASP A 93 -3.50 -16.31 -15.28
C ASP A 93 -2.97 -15.45 -16.41
N GLU A 94 -3.59 -15.48 -17.59
CA GLU A 94 -3.21 -14.67 -18.75
C GLU A 94 -3.44 -13.17 -18.46
N LEU A 95 -4.63 -12.80 -17.97
CA LEU A 95 -4.93 -11.40 -17.65
C LEU A 95 -4.14 -10.93 -16.44
N TYR A 96 -3.97 -11.80 -15.43
CA TYR A 96 -3.13 -11.50 -14.28
C TYR A 96 -1.68 -11.24 -14.69
N THR A 97 -1.08 -12.12 -15.50
CA THR A 97 0.31 -11.99 -15.94
C THR A 97 0.51 -10.72 -16.76
N TYR A 98 -0.41 -10.46 -17.71
CA TYR A 98 -0.38 -9.24 -18.52
C TYR A 98 -0.39 -7.99 -17.65
N GLU A 99 -1.29 -7.93 -16.66
CA GLU A 99 -1.38 -6.75 -15.80
C GLU A 99 -0.19 -6.65 -14.85
N GLN A 100 0.34 -7.79 -14.35
CA GLN A 100 1.53 -7.76 -13.51
C GLN A 100 2.76 -7.23 -14.23
N GLU A 101 2.89 -7.43 -15.54
CA GLU A 101 3.96 -6.80 -16.31
C GLU A 101 3.86 -5.27 -16.28
N ASN A 102 2.65 -4.71 -16.40
CA ASN A 102 2.41 -3.26 -16.32
C ASN A 102 2.70 -2.72 -14.91
N VAL A 103 2.17 -3.39 -13.89
CA VAL A 103 2.42 -3.07 -12.48
C VAL A 103 3.92 -3.09 -12.17
N GLN A 104 4.64 -4.11 -12.63
CA GLN A 104 6.07 -4.22 -12.41
C GLN A 104 6.87 -3.13 -13.13
N LEU A 105 6.45 -2.70 -14.33
CA LEU A 105 7.04 -1.55 -15.01
C LEU A 105 6.86 -0.25 -14.21
N ALA A 106 5.66 -0.04 -13.64
CA ALA A 106 5.38 1.13 -12.80
C ALA A 106 6.17 1.11 -11.48
N ILE A 107 6.23 -0.05 -10.82
CA ILE A 107 7.06 -0.29 -9.62
C ILE A 107 8.53 0.01 -9.92
N ASN A 108 9.06 -0.50 -11.03
CA ASN A 108 10.45 -0.24 -11.44
C ASN A 108 10.72 1.25 -11.69
N GLY A 109 9.73 1.99 -12.21
CA GLY A 109 9.79 3.44 -12.40
C GLY A 109 9.79 4.23 -11.08
N ALA A 110 9.21 3.68 -10.03
CA ALA A 110 9.17 4.27 -8.69
C ALA A 110 10.39 3.89 -7.81
N TYR A 111 11.23 2.96 -8.27
CA TYR A 111 12.34 2.42 -7.48
C TYR A 111 13.38 3.48 -7.09
N ILE A 112 13.74 3.48 -5.81
CA ILE A 112 14.80 4.30 -5.22
C ILE A 112 16.08 3.47 -5.15
N LYS A 113 17.11 3.91 -5.88
CA LYS A 113 18.41 3.25 -5.91
C LYS A 113 19.00 3.05 -4.51
N GLY A 114 19.35 1.80 -4.20
CA GLY A 114 20.01 1.44 -2.95
C GLY A 114 19.04 1.02 -1.83
N ALA A 115 17.73 1.09 -2.08
CA ALA A 115 16.74 0.44 -1.23
C ALA A 115 16.85 -1.09 -1.34
N ARG A 116 16.73 -1.76 -0.19
CA ARG A 116 16.58 -3.20 -0.09
C ARG A 116 15.14 -3.57 -0.42
N SER A 117 14.94 -4.78 -0.92
CA SER A 117 13.63 -5.33 -1.23
C SER A 117 13.45 -6.70 -0.59
N GLY A 118 12.21 -7.20 -0.61
CA GLY A 118 11.80 -8.50 -0.13
C GLY A 118 10.67 -9.04 -0.99
N THR A 119 10.13 -10.19 -0.60
CA THR A 119 8.99 -10.83 -1.26
C THR A 119 8.01 -11.36 -0.21
N GLY A 120 6.73 -11.33 -0.56
CA GLY A 120 5.65 -12.02 0.14
C GLY A 120 4.90 -12.93 -0.83
N ASP A 121 4.32 -14.01 -0.32
CA ASP A 121 3.39 -14.84 -1.06
C ASP A 121 2.36 -15.47 -0.11
N THR A 122 1.15 -15.68 -0.62
CA THR A 122 0.07 -16.38 0.06
C THR A 122 -0.35 -17.57 -0.79
N ASP A 123 -0.15 -18.77 -0.26
CA ASP A 123 -0.39 -20.01 -0.99
C ASP A 123 -1.87 -20.44 -1.02
N THR A 124 -2.14 -21.55 -1.70
CA THR A 124 -3.48 -22.15 -1.79
C THR A 124 -3.94 -22.82 -0.50
N ALA A 125 -3.12 -22.89 0.56
CA ALA A 125 -3.53 -23.27 1.90
C ALA A 125 -3.88 -22.04 2.77
N CYS A 126 -3.78 -20.83 2.20
CA CYS A 126 -3.88 -19.53 2.86
C CYS A 126 -2.74 -19.25 3.85
N GLU A 127 -1.60 -19.93 3.70
CA GLU A 127 -0.39 -19.70 4.48
C GLU A 127 0.48 -18.63 3.80
N THR A 128 1.04 -17.73 4.62
CA THR A 128 1.86 -16.62 4.12
C THR A 128 3.35 -16.93 4.29
N THR A 129 4.15 -16.70 3.25
CA THR A 129 5.62 -16.76 3.32
C THR A 129 6.22 -15.38 3.06
N ILE A 130 7.15 -14.96 3.92
CA ILE A 130 7.80 -13.64 3.80
C ILE A 130 9.32 -13.81 3.80
N ASN A 131 9.98 -13.27 2.78
CA ASN A 131 11.43 -13.17 2.71
C ASN A 131 11.84 -11.70 2.62
N ALA A 132 12.34 -11.14 3.73
CA ALA A 132 12.75 -9.75 3.80
C ALA A 132 14.03 -9.58 4.63
N PRO A 133 14.96 -8.71 4.20
CA PRO A 133 16.28 -8.58 4.83
C PRO A 133 16.25 -7.83 6.17
N THR A 134 15.19 -7.06 6.44
CA THR A 134 15.00 -6.43 7.74
C THR A 134 13.66 -6.76 8.35
N PRO A 135 13.56 -6.72 9.68
CA PRO A 135 12.29 -6.96 10.33
C PRO A 135 11.26 -5.85 10.03
N CYS A 136 11.72 -4.63 9.74
CA CYS A 136 10.86 -3.53 9.28
C CYS A 136 10.19 -3.84 7.94
N LEU A 137 10.97 -4.27 6.94
CA LEU A 137 10.43 -4.71 5.64
C LEU A 137 9.54 -5.94 5.80
N LYS A 138 9.94 -6.90 6.66
CA LYS A 138 9.11 -8.07 6.98
C LYS A 138 7.71 -7.65 7.46
N GLY A 139 7.60 -6.61 8.30
CA GLY A 139 6.31 -6.10 8.74
C GLY A 139 5.47 -5.45 7.63
N SER A 140 6.10 -4.80 6.64
CA SER A 140 5.41 -4.28 5.45
C SER A 140 4.81 -5.43 4.64
N PHE A 141 5.64 -6.38 4.20
CA PHE A 141 5.18 -7.53 3.43
C PHE A 141 4.20 -8.41 4.21
N GLN A 142 4.39 -8.59 5.53
CA GLN A 142 3.42 -9.34 6.33
C GLN A 142 2.05 -8.66 6.36
N THR A 143 2.01 -7.33 6.42
CA THR A 143 0.75 -6.58 6.36
C THR A 143 0.06 -6.75 5.00
N HIS A 144 0.84 -6.81 3.91
CA HIS A 144 0.36 -7.12 2.57
C HIS A 144 -0.27 -8.52 2.52
N GLU A 145 0.51 -9.56 2.85
CA GLU A 145 0.06 -10.95 2.77
C GLU A 145 -1.10 -11.27 3.73
N ASN A 146 -1.22 -10.53 4.83
CA ASN A 146 -2.36 -10.69 5.74
C ASN A 146 -3.70 -10.34 5.06
N VAL A 147 -3.70 -9.47 4.05
CA VAL A 147 -4.91 -9.17 3.24
C VAL A 147 -5.25 -10.37 2.36
N HIS A 148 -4.29 -10.87 1.58
CA HIS A 148 -4.48 -12.05 0.73
C HIS A 148 -4.89 -13.29 1.54
N SER A 149 -4.25 -13.53 2.69
CA SER A 149 -4.62 -14.64 3.58
C SER A 149 -6.05 -14.51 4.08
N ALA A 150 -6.51 -13.30 4.45
CA ALA A 150 -7.90 -13.08 4.85
C ALA A 150 -8.88 -13.34 3.70
N THR A 151 -8.56 -12.91 2.49
CA THR A 151 -9.37 -13.17 1.28
C THR A 151 -9.42 -14.66 0.96
N CYS A 152 -8.29 -15.36 0.98
CA CYS A 152 -8.21 -16.81 0.80
C CYS A 152 -9.04 -17.56 1.85
N GLN A 153 -8.93 -17.18 3.13
CA GLN A 153 -9.71 -17.78 4.22
C GLN A 153 -11.22 -17.60 4.01
N LYS A 154 -11.64 -16.43 3.52
CA LYS A 154 -13.05 -16.16 3.19
C LYS A 154 -13.53 -17.05 2.05
N VAL A 155 -12.77 -17.15 0.95
CA VAL A 155 -13.12 -18.03 -0.18
C VAL A 155 -13.21 -19.49 0.28
N LYS A 156 -12.25 -19.94 1.11
CA LYS A 156 -12.26 -21.27 1.73
C LYS A 156 -13.53 -21.51 2.55
N GLN A 157 -13.93 -20.54 3.36
CA GLN A 157 -15.17 -20.61 4.14
C GLN A 157 -16.41 -20.69 3.24
N ASP A 158 -16.47 -19.88 2.18
CA ASP A 158 -17.62 -19.81 1.25
C ASP A 158 -17.77 -21.11 0.43
N LEU A 159 -16.65 -21.76 0.08
CA LEU A 159 -16.64 -23.02 -0.66
C LEU A 159 -16.89 -24.25 0.24
N GLY A 160 -16.59 -24.17 1.53
CA GLY A 160 -16.75 -25.26 2.49
C GLY A 160 -16.06 -26.54 2.03
N ASP A 161 -16.78 -27.66 1.99
CA ASP A 161 -16.25 -28.98 1.58
C ASP A 161 -15.76 -29.04 0.12
N LYS A 162 -16.07 -28.03 -0.71
CA LYS A 162 -15.60 -27.95 -2.09
C LYS A 162 -14.19 -27.38 -2.20
N TYR A 163 -13.67 -26.78 -1.14
CA TYR A 163 -12.32 -26.24 -1.12
C TYR A 163 -11.30 -27.34 -0.87
N SER A 164 -10.29 -27.41 -1.72
CA SER A 164 -9.13 -28.27 -1.51
C SER A 164 -7.86 -27.48 -1.83
N PRO A 165 -6.93 -27.30 -0.89
CA PRO A 165 -5.70 -26.55 -1.13
C PRO A 165 -4.80 -27.20 -2.19
N LEU A 166 -5.05 -28.48 -2.52
CA LEU A 166 -4.30 -29.22 -3.54
C LEU A 166 -4.82 -28.99 -4.98
N THR A 167 -6.04 -28.48 -5.12
CA THR A 167 -6.75 -28.45 -6.42
C THR A 167 -7.56 -27.18 -6.65
N THR A 168 -7.62 -26.28 -5.67
CA THR A 168 -8.40 -25.06 -5.73
C THR A 168 -7.49 -23.88 -5.41
N ASP A 169 -7.15 -23.11 -6.43
CA ASP A 169 -6.64 -21.77 -6.20
C ASP A 169 -7.82 -20.85 -5.86
N TYR A 170 -7.76 -20.17 -4.72
CA TYR A 170 -8.83 -19.26 -4.30
C TYR A 170 -9.03 -18.12 -5.31
N ARG A 171 -7.98 -17.74 -6.05
CA ARG A 171 -7.99 -16.70 -7.08
C ARG A 171 -8.98 -17.02 -8.19
N GLU A 172 -9.11 -18.28 -8.58
CA GLU A 172 -10.06 -18.74 -9.61
C GLU A 172 -11.52 -18.54 -9.21
N SER A 173 -11.80 -18.34 -7.92
CA SER A 173 -13.15 -18.02 -7.42
C SER A 173 -13.48 -16.52 -7.48
N LEU A 174 -12.55 -15.68 -7.93
CA LEU A 174 -12.67 -14.22 -7.99
C LEU A 174 -12.89 -13.74 -9.43
N THR A 175 -13.51 -12.57 -9.59
CA THR A 175 -13.40 -11.78 -10.82
C THR A 175 -12.05 -11.06 -10.86
N MET A 176 -11.56 -10.68 -12.05
CA MET A 176 -10.34 -9.86 -12.15
C MET A 176 -10.46 -8.55 -11.36
N GLU A 177 -11.64 -7.91 -11.39
CA GLU A 177 -11.95 -6.74 -10.56
C GLU A 177 -11.80 -7.03 -9.07
N GLN A 178 -12.30 -8.16 -8.57
CA GLN A 178 -12.17 -8.53 -7.15
C GLN A 178 -10.72 -8.81 -6.78
N PHE A 179 -9.99 -9.52 -7.64
CA PHE A 179 -8.58 -9.83 -7.44
C PHE A 179 -7.72 -8.55 -7.38
N TRP A 180 -7.87 -7.63 -8.34
CA TRP A 180 -7.13 -6.36 -8.30
C TRP A 180 -7.55 -5.45 -7.14
N ASN A 181 -8.80 -5.50 -6.69
CA ASN A 181 -9.20 -4.80 -5.46
C ASN A 181 -8.54 -5.40 -4.20
N ASP A 182 -8.28 -6.72 -4.19
CA ASP A 182 -7.55 -7.39 -3.11
C ASP A 182 -6.08 -6.91 -3.07
N GLU A 183 -5.42 -6.84 -4.22
CA GLU A 183 -4.09 -6.25 -4.38
C GLU A 183 -4.04 -4.78 -3.93
N ILE A 184 -5.00 -3.95 -4.36
CA ILE A 184 -5.10 -2.55 -3.91
C ILE A 184 -5.25 -2.47 -2.39
N ALA A 185 -6.05 -3.36 -1.79
CA ALA A 185 -6.22 -3.40 -0.34
C ALA A 185 -4.93 -3.83 0.37
N ALA A 186 -4.18 -4.78 -0.18
CA ALA A 186 -2.89 -5.23 0.33
C ALA A 186 -1.83 -4.12 0.29
N TYR A 187 -1.66 -3.45 -0.85
CA TYR A 187 -0.78 -2.28 -0.97
C TYR A 187 -1.23 -1.10 -0.09
N SER A 188 -2.53 -0.86 0.04
CA SER A 188 -3.06 0.17 0.95
C SER A 188 -2.73 -0.14 2.42
N ALA A 189 -2.73 -1.42 2.80
CA ALA A 189 -2.34 -1.86 4.12
C ALA A 189 -0.83 -1.63 4.35
N GLU A 190 0.02 -1.90 3.36
CA GLU A 190 1.44 -1.53 3.41
C GLU A 190 1.64 -0.03 3.59
N ILE A 191 0.94 0.81 2.82
CA ILE A 191 1.04 2.27 2.92
C ILE A 191 0.71 2.74 4.34
N ARG A 192 -0.32 2.17 4.97
CA ARG A 192 -0.67 2.47 6.37
C ARG A 192 0.47 2.06 7.32
N TYR A 193 1.00 0.85 7.20
CA TYR A 193 2.14 0.39 8.00
C TYR A 193 3.36 1.32 7.82
N ILE A 194 3.66 1.72 6.58
CA ILE A 194 4.78 2.61 6.27
C ILE A 194 4.56 4.00 6.86
N ASN A 195 3.36 4.58 6.73
CA ASN A 195 3.05 5.89 7.28
C ASN A 195 3.13 5.94 8.82
N GLU A 196 2.87 4.82 9.49
CA GLU A 196 3.04 4.70 10.94
C GLU A 196 4.51 4.59 11.37
N ASN A 197 5.35 3.93 10.56
CA ASN A 197 6.73 3.60 10.94
C ASN A 197 7.79 4.55 10.38
N LEU A 198 7.58 5.15 9.21
CA LEU A 198 8.53 6.04 8.55
C LEU A 198 8.88 7.27 9.41
N PRO A 199 7.94 7.96 10.08
CA PRO A 199 8.28 9.08 10.97
C PRO A 199 9.16 8.64 12.15
N ARG A 200 8.92 7.44 12.70
CA ARG A 200 9.71 6.88 13.80
C ARG A 200 11.12 6.53 13.34
N ALA A 201 11.25 5.89 12.19
CA ALA A 201 12.53 5.58 11.57
C ALA A 201 13.35 6.85 11.30
N LYS A 202 12.71 7.92 10.80
CA LYS A 202 13.36 9.21 10.59
C LYS A 202 13.84 9.90 11.88
N ALA A 203 13.15 9.64 12.99
CA ALA A 203 13.47 10.20 14.30
C ALA A 203 14.50 9.37 15.10
N ASP A 204 14.95 8.21 14.60
CA ASP A 204 15.99 7.41 15.26
C ASP A 204 17.38 8.03 15.05
N THR A 205 17.68 9.04 15.87
CA THR A 205 18.96 9.75 15.88
C THR A 205 20.06 9.00 16.63
N SER A 206 19.73 7.87 17.27
CA SER A 206 20.68 7.09 18.06
C SER A 206 21.66 6.30 17.20
N LYS A 207 21.25 5.94 15.98
CA LYS A 207 22.01 5.08 15.06
C LYS A 207 22.44 5.77 13.76
N CYS A 208 21.87 6.92 13.43
CA CYS A 208 22.12 7.57 12.14
C CYS A 208 22.36 9.07 12.23
N GLN A 209 23.10 9.57 11.24
CA GLN A 209 23.23 10.97 10.89
C GLN A 209 22.64 11.20 9.50
N TRP A 210 22.17 12.42 9.28
CA TRP A 210 21.61 12.87 8.02
C TRP A 210 22.62 13.75 7.32
N THR A 211 23.11 13.33 6.16
CA THR A 211 24.06 14.12 5.38
C THR A 211 23.34 14.82 4.24
N CYS A 212 23.56 16.13 4.12
CA CYS A 212 23.10 16.89 2.98
C CYS A 212 23.82 16.45 1.71
N ILE A 213 23.07 16.18 0.65
CA ILE A 213 23.63 15.79 -0.64
C ILE A 213 24.36 16.98 -1.29
N ASP A 214 23.87 18.20 -1.10
CA ASP A 214 24.41 19.39 -1.77
C ASP A 214 25.73 19.89 -1.17
N ASP A 215 25.83 19.95 0.17
CA ASP A 215 26.99 20.54 0.86
C ASP A 215 27.77 19.55 1.73
N GLY A 216 27.34 18.29 1.79
CA GLY A 216 28.02 17.22 2.54
C GLY A 216 27.97 17.36 4.07
N LYS A 217 27.25 18.35 4.62
CA LYS A 217 27.16 18.53 6.07
C LYS A 217 26.25 17.48 6.69
N SER A 218 26.62 17.03 7.89
CA SER A 218 25.84 16.06 8.65
C SER A 218 25.06 16.71 9.78
N TYR A 219 23.86 16.18 10.03
CA TYR A 219 22.90 16.67 11.01
C TYR A 219 22.36 15.48 11.80
N ASP A 220 22.10 15.66 13.10
CA ASP A 220 21.49 14.61 13.91
C ASP A 220 19.98 14.47 13.68
N ASP A 221 19.34 15.50 13.11
CA ASP A 221 17.90 15.54 12.86
C ASP A 221 17.59 15.69 11.37
N HIS A 222 16.66 14.86 10.87
CA HIS A 222 16.26 14.85 9.46
C HIS A 222 15.61 16.16 9.02
N ALA A 223 14.74 16.74 9.84
CA ALA A 223 14.04 17.98 9.48
C ALA A 223 15.00 19.17 9.44
N VAL A 224 15.98 19.21 10.35
CA VAL A 224 17.08 20.18 10.32
C VAL A 224 17.92 20.02 9.05
N CYS A 225 18.27 18.77 8.68
CA CYS A 225 18.97 18.51 7.44
C CYS A 225 18.18 19.04 6.23
N GLU A 226 16.91 18.67 6.09
CA GLU A 226 16.06 19.07 4.96
C GLU A 226 15.93 20.59 4.84
N LYS A 227 15.73 21.28 5.98
CA LYS A 227 15.66 22.75 6.02
C LYS A 227 16.99 23.39 5.59
N SER A 228 18.10 22.82 6.03
CA SER A 228 19.44 23.38 5.80
C SER A 228 19.92 23.14 4.37
N CYS A 229 19.65 21.96 3.80
CA CYS A 229 19.93 21.66 2.39
C CYS A 229 19.16 22.55 1.42
N ARG A 230 17.92 22.90 1.75
CA ARG A 230 17.08 23.77 0.90
C ARG A 230 17.58 25.22 0.85
N GLY A 231 18.39 25.66 1.81
CA GLY A 231 18.83 27.05 1.92
C GLY A 231 19.78 27.54 0.81
N GLY A 232 20.32 26.64 -0.01
CA GLY A 232 21.33 26.98 -1.03
C GLY A 232 20.79 27.34 -2.41
N LEU A 233 19.54 27.04 -2.74
CA LEU A 233 18.99 27.24 -4.08
C LEU A 233 17.69 28.06 -4.00
N GLY A 234 17.55 29.06 -4.89
CA GLY A 234 16.35 29.88 -4.99
C GLY A 234 15.08 29.02 -5.02
N LYS A 235 13.98 29.61 -4.52
CA LYS A 235 12.67 28.99 -4.17
C LYS A 235 11.95 28.13 -5.24
N THR A 236 12.60 27.77 -6.34
CA THR A 236 11.96 27.26 -7.55
C THR A 236 12.32 25.82 -7.92
N ILE A 237 13.08 25.07 -7.09
CA ILE A 237 13.41 23.67 -7.40
C ILE A 237 12.56 22.71 -6.57
N THR A 238 11.72 21.97 -7.29
CA THR A 238 10.75 20.97 -6.82
C THR A 238 11.44 19.69 -6.32
N THR A 239 11.01 19.27 -5.12
CA THR A 239 10.79 17.88 -4.66
C THR A 239 11.78 16.79 -5.08
N GLY A 240 12.82 16.62 -4.26
CA GLY A 240 13.59 15.38 -4.09
C GLY A 240 14.20 15.40 -2.69
N TYR A 241 14.32 14.24 -2.02
CA TYR A 241 14.97 14.15 -0.72
C TYR A 241 16.43 14.61 -0.86
N ARG A 242 16.83 15.67 -0.13
CA ARG A 242 18.20 16.23 -0.19
C ARG A 242 19.08 15.76 0.94
N CYS A 243 18.53 14.93 1.82
CA CYS A 243 19.21 14.33 2.94
C CYS A 243 19.28 12.83 2.76
N LYS A 244 20.50 12.29 2.82
CA LYS A 244 20.71 10.84 2.88
C LYS A 244 21.00 10.44 4.32
N ASN A 245 20.47 9.29 4.72
CA ASN A 245 20.84 8.67 5.96
C ASN A 245 22.23 8.02 5.84
N THR A 246 23.08 8.23 6.84
CA THR A 246 24.32 7.47 7.03
C THR A 246 24.36 6.91 8.44
N ALA A 247 24.84 5.68 8.60
CA ALA A 247 25.14 5.14 9.92
C ALA A 247 26.11 6.07 10.66
N LYS A 248 25.87 6.31 11.96
CA LYS A 248 26.85 6.98 12.80
C LYS A 248 28.14 6.13 12.87
N PRO A 249 29.33 6.77 12.83
CA PRO A 249 30.60 6.06 13.00
C PRO A 249 30.72 5.42 14.39
#